data_AF-A0A150QTL2-F1
#
_entry.id   AF-A0A150QTL2-F1
#
_cell.length_a   1.000
_cell.length_b   1.000
_cell.length_c   1.000
_cell.angle_alpha   90.00
_cell.angle_beta   90.00
_cell.angle_gamma   90.00
#
_symmetry.space_group_name_H-M   'P 1'
#
loop_
_entity.id
_entity.type
_entity.pdbx_description
1 polymer ?
#
loop_
_entity_poly.entity_id
_entity_poly.type
_entity_poly.pdbx_seq_one_letter_code
_entity_poly.pdbx_strand_id
1 'polypeptide(L)'
;MLSFAALASAGALAGCNINVVGGGTTCEVDGVVHDPGESFPDRDGCNTCVCSDDGTVACTLRACAAGCTYDGVDYAPGASFPASDGCNTCTCDPSGSGNVGCTKIACHGCEPGAEFPADDGCNSCTCDADGNLVCTDVFCAEGCTQDGIDYKPGESFPSPDGCNTCTCTADGAIACTERACACDPEAEWWRSYVADSPEQCQVIDFICPENTEYFGNACGCGCEQDASCPEYFNCMPPEPCDVEAIQARCPYSQIVY
;
A
#
# COMPACT_ATOMS: atom_id res chain seq x y z
N MET A 1 -34.59 74.86 -5.34
CA MET A 1 -34.57 73.96 -4.16
C MET A 1 -34.89 72.57 -4.67
N LEU A 2 -33.86 71.78 -4.94
CA LEU A 2 -33.96 70.45 -5.54
C LEU A 2 -34.05 69.39 -4.46
N SER A 3 -35.05 68.53 -4.61
CA SER A 3 -35.34 67.35 -3.82
C SER A 3 -34.24 66.30 -4.01
N PHE A 4 -33.76 65.69 -2.91
CA PHE A 4 -32.99 64.45 -2.94
C PHE A 4 -33.83 63.36 -2.28
N ALA A 5 -34.30 62.41 -3.11
CA ALA A 5 -34.89 61.16 -2.67
C ALA A 5 -33.76 60.22 -2.22
N ALA A 6 -33.86 59.69 -1.01
CA ALA A 6 -33.08 58.53 -0.57
C ALA A 6 -33.95 57.28 -0.76
N LEU A 7 -33.67 56.49 -1.81
CA LEU A 7 -34.06 55.09 -1.86
C LEU A 7 -32.94 54.30 -1.17
N ALA A 8 -33.19 53.82 0.05
CA ALA A 8 -32.36 52.79 0.67
C ALA A 8 -32.85 51.42 0.17
N SER A 9 -31.99 50.76 -0.62
CA SER A 9 -32.17 49.39 -1.09
C SER A 9 -31.99 48.40 0.05
N ALA A 10 -32.92 47.45 0.15
CA ALA A 10 -32.85 46.29 1.03
C ALA A 10 -31.64 45.42 0.66
N GLY A 11 -30.63 45.40 1.54
CA GLY A 11 -29.56 44.42 1.51
C GLY A 11 -29.96 43.19 2.32
N ALA A 12 -30.08 42.04 1.67
CA ALA A 12 -30.33 40.76 2.30
C ALA A 12 -29.17 40.38 3.22
N LEU A 13 -29.43 40.20 4.51
CA LEU A 13 -28.53 39.50 5.42
C LEU A 13 -28.74 37.99 5.21
N ALA A 14 -27.75 37.35 4.58
CA ALA A 14 -27.67 35.90 4.51
C ALA A 14 -27.29 35.36 5.90
N GLY A 15 -28.08 34.44 6.45
CA GLY A 15 -27.55 33.45 7.38
C GLY A 15 -28.30 33.16 8.69
N CYS A 16 -29.49 33.69 8.95
CA CYS A 16 -30.33 33.19 10.05
C CYS A 16 -31.77 32.99 9.56
N ASN A 17 -32.07 31.80 9.04
CA ASN A 17 -33.46 31.38 8.81
C ASN A 17 -34.02 30.91 10.16
N ILE A 18 -34.48 31.87 10.97
CA ILE A 18 -35.20 31.56 12.21
C ILE A 18 -36.62 31.14 11.82
N ASN A 19 -36.90 29.84 11.86
CA ASN A 19 -38.27 29.35 11.81
C ASN A 19 -38.91 29.58 13.18
N VAL A 20 -39.59 30.71 13.35
CA VAL A 20 -40.43 30.94 14.53
C VAL A 20 -41.69 30.09 14.38
N VAL A 21 -41.66 28.85 14.86
CA VAL A 21 -42.89 28.08 15.14
C VAL A 21 -43.35 28.50 16.52
N GLY A 22 -44.37 29.36 16.57
CA GLY A 22 -44.77 30.09 17.77
C GLY A 22 -45.10 29.23 18.99
N GLY A 23 -44.69 29.71 20.16
CA GLY A 23 -45.26 29.34 21.47
C GLY A 23 -44.30 28.79 22.53
N GLY A 24 -42.98 28.76 22.31
CA GLY A 24 -42.01 28.23 23.27
C GLY A 24 -40.98 29.26 23.73
N THR A 25 -40.50 29.12 24.97
CA THR A 25 -39.40 29.90 25.56
C THR A 25 -38.02 29.40 25.10
N THR A 26 -37.96 28.31 24.33
CA THR A 26 -36.75 27.62 23.89
C THR A 26 -36.25 28.15 22.54
N CYS A 27 -34.95 28.05 22.29
CA CYS A 27 -34.32 28.44 21.02
C CYS A 27 -33.97 27.21 20.20
N GLU A 28 -34.22 27.22 18.88
CA GLU A 28 -33.73 26.17 17.97
C GLU A 28 -32.62 26.75 17.08
N VAL A 29 -31.41 26.21 17.21
CA VAL A 29 -30.24 26.60 16.40
C VAL A 29 -29.69 25.34 15.75
N ASP A 30 -29.62 25.33 14.42
CA ASP A 30 -29.06 24.22 13.64
C ASP A 30 -29.69 22.84 13.89
N GLY A 31 -30.98 22.83 14.24
CA GLY A 31 -31.72 21.62 14.59
C GLY A 31 -31.47 21.13 16.01
N VAL A 32 -30.77 21.91 16.85
CA VAL A 32 -30.59 21.67 18.28
C VAL A 32 -31.49 22.62 19.07
N VAL A 33 -32.27 22.07 20.01
CA VAL A 33 -33.13 22.84 20.91
C VAL A 33 -32.36 23.18 22.18
N HIS A 34 -32.33 24.47 22.53
CA HIS A 34 -31.67 25.02 23.70
C HIS A 34 -32.70 25.60 24.67
N ASP A 35 -32.49 25.35 25.96
CA ASP A 35 -33.36 25.85 27.03
C ASP A 35 -33.05 27.34 27.35
N PRO A 36 -34.02 28.10 27.89
CA PRO A 36 -33.76 29.45 28.36
C PRO A 36 -32.59 29.53 29.34
N GLY A 37 -31.69 30.49 29.11
CA GLY A 37 -30.46 30.70 29.87
C GLY A 37 -29.28 29.82 29.47
N GLU A 38 -29.47 28.85 28.57
CA GLU A 38 -28.40 27.99 28.07
C GLU A 38 -27.40 28.79 27.22
N SER A 39 -26.10 28.60 27.48
CA SER A 39 -25.00 29.15 26.67
C SER A 39 -24.36 28.07 25.80
N PHE A 40 -24.14 28.36 24.52
CA PHE A 40 -23.57 27.43 23.55
C PHE A 40 -22.58 28.16 22.60
N PRO A 41 -21.59 27.46 22.02
CA PRO A 41 -20.63 28.06 21.09
C PRO A 41 -21.29 28.46 19.76
N ASP A 42 -20.89 29.59 19.19
CA ASP A 42 -21.22 29.98 17.81
C ASP A 42 -20.44 29.10 16.80
N ARG A 43 -20.92 29.04 15.55
CA ARG A 43 -20.26 28.36 14.44
C ARG A 43 -18.88 28.91 14.12
N ASP A 44 -18.64 30.19 14.42
CA ASP A 44 -17.32 30.80 14.24
C ASP A 44 -16.27 30.33 15.24
N GLY A 45 -16.66 29.53 16.25
CA GLY A 45 -15.78 28.92 17.23
C GLY A 45 -15.16 29.88 18.25
N CYS A 46 -15.49 31.18 18.21
CA CYS A 46 -14.93 32.18 19.12
C CYS A 46 -16.00 33.00 19.87
N ASN A 47 -17.20 33.08 19.32
CA ASN A 47 -18.34 33.72 19.94
C ASN A 47 -19.17 32.72 20.74
N THR A 48 -19.89 33.23 21.74
CA THR A 48 -20.78 32.45 22.59
C THR A 48 -22.17 33.03 22.48
N CYS A 49 -23.14 32.14 22.26
CA CYS A 49 -24.55 32.46 22.17
C CYS A 49 -25.26 32.07 23.47
N VAL A 50 -26.34 32.78 23.79
CA VAL A 50 -27.24 32.47 24.90
C VAL A 50 -28.68 32.46 24.39
N CYS A 51 -29.44 31.46 24.78
CA CYS A 51 -30.88 31.42 24.56
C CYS A 51 -31.60 32.28 25.63
N SER A 52 -32.40 33.24 25.20
CA SER A 52 -33.16 34.14 26.09
C SER A 52 -34.54 33.56 26.41
N ASP A 53 -35.14 33.97 27.53
CA ASP A 53 -36.47 33.51 27.98
C ASP A 53 -37.61 33.78 26.98
N ASP A 54 -37.40 34.70 26.03
CA ASP A 54 -38.35 35.03 24.97
C ASP A 54 -38.13 34.21 23.67
N GLY A 55 -37.26 33.20 23.71
CA GLY A 55 -36.92 32.35 22.58
C GLY A 55 -35.94 33.00 21.58
N THR A 56 -35.33 34.14 21.92
CA THR A 56 -34.33 34.79 21.07
C THR A 56 -32.90 34.36 21.40
N VAL A 57 -32.05 34.27 20.38
CA VAL A 57 -30.63 33.96 20.54
C VAL A 57 -29.81 35.24 20.46
N ALA A 58 -28.97 35.47 21.47
CA ALA A 58 -28.01 36.58 21.49
C ALA A 58 -26.59 36.03 21.58
N CYS A 59 -25.75 36.38 20.61
CA CYS A 59 -24.35 35.97 20.57
C CYS A 59 -23.42 37.15 20.87
N THR A 60 -22.26 36.86 21.47
CA THR A 60 -21.18 37.85 21.53
C THR A 60 -20.74 38.20 20.10
N LEU A 61 -20.28 39.44 19.90
CA LEU A 61 -19.76 39.91 18.62
C LEU A 61 -18.27 40.24 18.76
N ARG A 62 -17.45 39.21 18.94
CA ARG A 62 -16.00 39.31 18.92
C ARG A 62 -15.52 39.10 17.48
N ALA A 63 -14.58 39.92 17.05
CA ALA A 63 -13.81 39.62 15.86
C ALA A 63 -12.97 38.37 16.15
N CYS A 64 -13.32 37.24 15.53
CA CYS A 64 -12.55 36.02 15.68
C CYS A 64 -11.16 36.19 15.07
N ALA A 65 -10.16 35.67 15.79
CA ALA A 65 -8.82 35.50 15.25
C ALA A 65 -8.91 34.61 14.00
N ALA A 66 -8.34 35.04 12.88
CA ALA A 66 -8.35 34.25 11.66
C ALA A 66 -7.47 33.01 11.84
N GLY A 67 -7.94 31.84 11.41
CA GLY A 67 -7.13 30.63 11.35
C GLY A 67 -5.95 30.77 10.40
N CYS A 68 -5.22 29.67 10.19
CA CYS A 68 -4.13 29.58 9.23
C CYS A 68 -4.33 28.40 8.30
N THR A 69 -3.72 28.46 7.12
CA THR A 69 -3.71 27.36 6.15
C THR A 69 -2.30 26.80 6.06
N TYR A 70 -2.16 25.49 6.23
CA TYR A 70 -0.90 24.76 6.04
C TYR A 70 -1.14 23.58 5.11
N ASP A 71 -0.37 23.50 4.01
CA ASP A 71 -0.50 22.49 2.95
C ASP A 71 -1.94 22.27 2.46
N GLY A 72 -2.71 23.37 2.36
CA GLY A 72 -4.09 23.37 1.87
C GLY A 72 -5.14 22.95 2.89
N VAL A 73 -4.76 22.72 4.15
CA VAL A 73 -5.68 22.41 5.25
C VAL A 73 -5.80 23.62 6.17
N ASP A 74 -7.02 23.97 6.56
CA ASP A 74 -7.31 25.08 7.46
C ASP A 74 -7.30 24.63 8.93
N TYR A 75 -6.60 25.40 9.76
CA TYR A 75 -6.42 25.15 11.18
C TYR A 75 -6.91 26.34 12.00
N ALA A 76 -7.54 26.05 13.15
CA ALA A 76 -7.95 27.06 14.11
C ALA A 76 -6.73 27.75 14.76
N PRO A 77 -6.85 29.03 15.17
CA PRO A 77 -5.80 29.72 15.92
C PRO A 77 -5.35 28.91 17.14
N GLY A 78 -4.04 28.74 17.31
CA GLY A 78 -3.44 27.94 18.39
C GLY A 78 -3.45 26.43 18.19
N ALA A 79 -4.02 25.90 17.10
CA ALA A 79 -3.94 24.48 16.80
C ALA A 79 -2.48 24.03 16.59
N SER A 80 -2.14 22.85 17.11
CA SER A 80 -0.85 22.18 16.88
C SER A 80 -1.07 20.94 16.02
N PHE A 81 -0.21 20.73 15.03
CA PHE A 81 -0.36 19.69 14.02
C PHE A 81 1.00 19.22 13.44
N PRO A 82 1.10 18.00 12.90
CA PRO A 82 2.33 17.51 12.26
C PRO A 82 2.67 18.32 10.99
N ALA A 83 3.96 18.56 10.76
CA ALA A 83 4.48 19.10 9.50
C ALA A 83 4.52 18.02 8.41
N SER A 84 4.57 18.43 7.14
CA SER A 84 4.67 17.52 5.98
C SER A 84 6.03 16.84 5.83
N ASP A 85 7.04 17.28 6.58
CA ASP A 85 8.37 16.65 6.62
C ASP A 85 8.45 15.41 7.54
N GLY A 86 7.34 15.06 8.21
CA GLY A 86 7.22 13.84 8.99
C GLY A 86 7.90 13.86 10.37
N CYS A 87 8.55 14.96 10.76
CA CYS A 87 9.24 15.03 12.06
C CYS A 87 8.99 16.34 12.83
N ASN A 88 8.65 17.43 12.14
CA ASN A 88 8.37 18.69 12.80
C ASN A 88 6.91 18.81 13.24
N THR A 89 6.69 19.64 14.26
CA THR A 89 5.35 20.03 14.71
C THR A 89 5.15 21.51 14.41
N CYS A 90 4.04 21.83 13.77
CA CYS A 90 3.60 23.18 13.45
C CYS A 90 2.53 23.66 14.44
N THR A 91 2.46 24.97 14.62
CA THR A 91 1.44 25.64 15.43
C THR A 91 0.90 26.85 14.67
N CYS A 92 -0.43 26.92 14.59
CA CYS A 92 -1.14 28.07 14.07
C CYS A 92 -1.04 29.24 15.06
N ASP A 93 -0.66 30.43 14.59
CA ASP A 93 -0.50 31.59 15.48
C ASP A 93 -1.81 31.89 16.26
N PRO A 94 -1.80 31.79 17.60
CA PRO A 94 -3.00 32.05 18.41
C PRO A 94 -3.55 33.47 18.28
N SER A 95 -2.74 34.44 17.82
CA SER A 95 -3.16 35.82 17.62
C SER A 95 -4.06 36.02 16.39
N GLY A 96 -4.18 35.00 15.54
CA GLY A 96 -4.99 35.05 14.33
C GLY A 96 -4.33 35.77 13.16
N SER A 97 -2.99 35.80 13.13
CA SER A 97 -2.23 36.43 12.05
C SER A 97 -2.22 35.62 10.76
N GLY A 98 -2.70 34.37 10.79
CA GLY A 98 -2.59 33.40 9.70
C GLY A 98 -1.21 32.75 9.56
N ASN A 99 -0.25 33.11 10.41
CA ASN A 99 1.09 32.53 10.37
C ASN A 99 1.14 31.12 10.96
N VAL A 100 2.03 30.30 10.41
CA VAL A 100 2.34 28.96 10.92
C VAL A 100 3.81 28.95 11.37
N GLY A 101 4.04 28.58 12.63
CA GLY A 101 5.37 28.37 13.17
C GLY A 101 5.62 26.88 13.38
N CYS A 102 6.66 26.32 12.75
CA CYS A 102 7.04 24.93 12.94
C CYS A 102 8.36 24.81 13.71
N THR A 103 8.53 23.70 14.42
CA THR A 103 9.84 23.29 14.92
C THR A 103 10.82 23.14 13.74
N LYS A 104 12.13 23.26 14.02
CA LYS A 104 13.20 23.13 13.01
C LYS A 104 14.15 22.00 13.37
N ILE A 105 13.58 20.84 13.62
CA ILE A 105 14.31 19.59 13.78
C ILE A 105 14.77 19.18 12.40
N ALA A 106 16.06 18.85 12.26
CA ALA A 106 16.55 18.23 11.04
C ALA A 106 15.97 16.81 10.96
N CYS A 107 15.06 16.57 10.02
CA CYS A 107 14.38 15.27 9.85
C CYS A 107 15.29 14.13 9.33
N HIS A 108 16.58 14.16 9.69
CA HIS A 108 17.53 13.07 9.46
C HIS A 108 17.74 12.19 10.70
N GLY A 109 16.86 12.33 11.71
CA GLY A 109 16.88 11.50 12.91
C GLY A 109 15.74 10.50 12.93
N CYS A 110 16.02 9.31 13.42
CA CYS A 110 15.06 8.26 13.73
C CYS A 110 14.65 8.32 15.22
N GLU A 111 13.63 7.58 15.62
CA GLU A 111 13.29 7.46 17.05
C GLU A 111 14.36 6.64 17.78
N PRO A 112 15.01 7.14 18.85
CA PRO A 112 16.05 6.40 19.57
C PRO A 112 15.60 4.99 19.99
N GLY A 113 16.40 3.99 19.62
CA GLY A 113 16.08 2.58 19.86
C GLY A 113 15.18 1.93 18.80
N ALA A 114 14.69 2.66 17.79
CA ALA A 114 14.00 2.05 16.66
C ALA A 114 14.95 1.19 15.81
N GLU A 115 14.45 0.03 15.38
CA GLU A 115 15.13 -0.89 14.47
C GLU A 115 14.31 -1.03 13.19
N PHE A 116 14.98 -1.00 12.03
CA PHE A 116 14.33 -1.14 10.73
C PHE A 116 15.26 -1.82 9.73
N PRO A 117 14.70 -2.60 8.77
CA PRO A 117 15.48 -3.15 7.67
C PRO A 117 15.97 -2.01 6.76
N ALA A 118 17.17 -2.17 6.19
CA ALA A 118 17.64 -1.32 5.11
C ALA A 118 16.97 -1.72 3.78
N ASP A 119 16.96 -0.80 2.81
CA ASP A 119 16.34 -1.02 1.49
C ASP A 119 17.08 -2.06 0.64
N ASP A 120 18.30 -2.44 1.03
CA ASP A 120 19.13 -3.46 0.36
C ASP A 120 18.75 -4.90 0.73
N GLY A 121 17.80 -5.09 1.64
CA GLY A 121 17.23 -6.39 1.99
C GLY A 121 18.13 -7.30 2.83
N CYS A 122 19.31 -6.86 3.24
CA CYS A 122 20.20 -7.65 4.10
C CYS A 122 20.80 -6.86 5.28
N ASN A 123 20.96 -5.55 5.13
CA ASN A 123 21.41 -4.70 6.22
C ASN A 123 20.24 -4.33 7.13
N SER A 124 20.58 -4.01 8.37
CA SER A 124 19.66 -3.52 9.39
C SER A 124 20.19 -2.22 9.95
N CYS A 125 19.28 -1.31 10.29
CA CYS A 125 19.61 -0.02 10.84
C CYS A 125 18.96 0.13 12.21
N THR A 126 19.68 0.81 13.09
CA THR A 126 19.26 1.11 14.45
C THR A 126 19.42 2.59 14.69
N CYS A 127 18.52 3.16 15.48
CA CYS A 127 18.66 4.53 15.93
C CYS A 127 19.40 4.59 17.26
N ASP A 128 20.51 5.31 17.31
CA ASP A 128 21.24 5.51 18.56
C ASP A 128 20.52 6.49 19.51
N ALA A 129 21.06 6.65 20.72
CA ALA A 129 20.48 7.52 21.75
C ALA A 129 20.48 9.02 21.37
N ASP A 130 21.33 9.40 20.42
CA ASP A 130 21.45 10.77 19.91
C ASP A 130 20.57 11.00 18.66
N GLY A 131 19.83 9.98 18.23
CA GLY A 131 18.94 10.02 17.07
C GLY A 131 19.66 9.80 15.74
N ASN A 132 20.90 9.30 15.73
CA ASN A 132 21.61 8.98 14.50
C ASN A 132 21.27 7.59 14.00
N LEU A 133 21.19 7.47 12.68
CA LEU A 133 20.95 6.22 11.97
C LEU A 133 22.27 5.44 11.83
N VAL A 134 22.35 4.28 12.47
CA VAL A 134 23.52 3.39 12.44
C VAL A 134 23.12 2.07 11.80
N CYS A 135 23.68 1.78 10.62
CA CYS A 135 23.39 0.55 9.88
C CYS A 135 24.53 -0.45 9.95
N THR A 136 24.18 -1.73 9.84
CA THR A 136 25.16 -2.76 9.48
C THR A 136 25.68 -2.50 8.07
N ASP A 137 26.91 -2.91 7.82
CA ASP A 137 27.54 -2.85 6.50
C ASP A 137 28.08 -4.25 6.16
N VAL A 138 27.14 -5.18 5.97
CA VAL A 138 27.43 -6.51 5.45
C VAL A 138 27.22 -6.51 3.94
N PHE A 139 28.03 -7.30 3.23
CA PHE A 139 27.87 -7.49 1.80
C PHE A 139 26.53 -8.17 1.52
N CYS A 140 25.60 -7.46 0.90
CA CYS A 140 24.38 -8.06 0.37
C CYS A 140 24.72 -8.74 -0.95
N ALA A 141 24.72 -10.08 -0.96
CA ALA A 141 24.74 -10.79 -2.22
C ALA A 141 23.51 -10.39 -3.04
N GLU A 142 23.70 -10.16 -4.34
CA GLU A 142 22.61 -9.72 -5.24
C GLU A 142 21.53 -10.80 -5.47
N GLY A 143 21.66 -11.96 -4.81
CA GLY A 143 20.82 -13.13 -5.01
C GLY A 143 21.52 -14.19 -5.83
N CYS A 144 20.73 -15.06 -6.44
CA CYS A 144 21.19 -16.13 -7.31
C CYS A 144 20.18 -16.36 -8.42
N THR A 145 20.66 -16.82 -9.59
CA THR A 145 19.81 -17.08 -10.75
C THR A 145 19.75 -18.57 -11.03
N GLN A 146 18.55 -19.14 -11.10
CA GLN A 146 18.31 -20.51 -11.56
C GLN A 146 17.35 -20.45 -12.75
N ASP A 147 17.75 -21.02 -13.89
CA ASP A 147 16.94 -21.09 -15.12
C ASP A 147 16.35 -19.74 -15.58
N GLY A 148 17.11 -18.66 -15.37
CA GLY A 148 16.71 -17.29 -15.74
C GLY A 148 15.77 -16.60 -14.76
N ILE A 149 15.46 -17.24 -13.63
CA ILE A 149 14.69 -16.67 -12.52
C ILE A 149 15.66 -16.22 -11.44
N ASP A 150 15.55 -14.95 -11.03
CA ASP A 150 16.35 -14.37 -9.95
C ASP A 150 15.68 -14.57 -8.59
N TYR A 151 16.44 -15.10 -7.64
CA TYR A 151 16.02 -15.36 -6.27
C TYR A 151 16.81 -14.50 -5.30
N LYS A 152 16.13 -13.93 -4.31
CA LYS A 152 16.77 -13.18 -3.23
C LYS A 152 17.47 -14.13 -2.26
N PRO A 153 18.53 -13.68 -1.58
CA PRO A 153 19.15 -14.47 -0.51
C PRO A 153 18.10 -14.92 0.53
N GLY A 154 18.11 -16.21 0.86
CA GLY A 154 17.16 -16.87 1.76
C GLY A 154 15.92 -17.47 1.09
N GLU A 155 15.61 -17.11 -0.16
CA GLU A 155 14.46 -17.70 -0.87
C GLU A 155 14.70 -19.17 -1.18
N SER A 156 13.63 -19.96 -1.08
CA SER A 156 13.63 -21.38 -1.42
C SER A 156 12.73 -21.65 -2.61
N PHE A 157 13.17 -22.56 -3.49
CA PHE A 157 12.50 -22.89 -4.74
C PHE A 157 12.62 -24.38 -5.07
N PRO A 158 11.67 -24.95 -5.84
CA PRO A 158 11.75 -26.34 -6.27
C PRO A 158 13.02 -26.62 -7.07
N SER A 159 13.68 -27.75 -6.81
CA SER A 159 14.76 -28.24 -7.66
C SER A 159 14.20 -28.72 -9.01
N PRO A 160 14.94 -28.57 -10.12
CA PRO A 160 14.56 -29.16 -11.41
C PRO A 160 14.40 -30.69 -11.38
N ASP A 161 14.90 -31.37 -10.35
CA ASP A 161 14.68 -32.81 -10.16
C ASP A 161 13.29 -33.18 -9.61
N GLY A 162 12.44 -32.20 -9.33
CA GLY A 162 11.05 -32.40 -8.93
C GLY A 162 10.83 -32.89 -7.50
N CYS A 163 11.87 -33.15 -6.71
CA CYS A 163 11.71 -33.66 -5.34
C CYS A 163 12.55 -32.94 -4.28
N ASN A 164 13.65 -32.33 -4.70
CA ASN A 164 14.51 -31.54 -3.83
C ASN A 164 14.04 -30.09 -3.77
N THR A 165 14.51 -29.39 -2.75
CA THR A 165 14.28 -27.96 -2.59
C THR A 165 15.63 -27.28 -2.56
N CYS A 166 15.78 -26.24 -3.36
CA CYS A 166 16.94 -25.39 -3.42
C CYS A 166 16.70 -24.11 -2.61
N THR A 167 17.77 -23.54 -2.09
CA THR A 167 17.76 -22.27 -1.36
C THR A 167 18.88 -21.39 -1.89
N CYS A 168 18.54 -20.13 -2.13
CA CYS A 168 19.50 -19.08 -2.41
C CYS A 168 20.24 -18.73 -1.12
N THR A 169 21.53 -19.01 -1.04
CA THR A 169 22.31 -18.74 0.17
C THR A 169 22.63 -17.25 0.32
N ALA A 170 22.99 -16.83 1.53
CA ALA A 170 23.39 -15.45 1.84
C ALA A 170 24.58 -14.96 0.99
N ASP A 171 25.41 -15.89 0.49
CA ASP A 171 26.58 -15.58 -0.34
C ASP A 171 26.27 -15.63 -1.85
N GLY A 172 25.00 -15.80 -2.24
CA GLY A 172 24.56 -15.86 -3.65
C GLY A 172 24.80 -17.20 -4.34
N ALA A 173 25.14 -18.26 -3.60
CA ALA A 173 25.22 -19.63 -4.13
C ALA A 173 23.87 -20.36 -4.01
N ILE A 174 23.62 -21.35 -4.86
CA ILE A 174 22.45 -22.23 -4.79
C ILE A 174 22.84 -23.50 -4.01
N ALA A 175 22.07 -23.83 -2.97
CA ALA A 175 22.23 -25.07 -2.20
C ALA A 175 20.92 -25.85 -2.20
N CYS A 176 20.94 -27.12 -2.59
CA CYS A 176 19.74 -27.97 -2.66
C CYS A 176 19.80 -29.12 -1.66
N THR A 177 18.63 -29.59 -1.23
CA THR A 177 18.55 -30.85 -0.47
C THR A 177 19.03 -32.01 -1.32
N GLU A 178 19.62 -33.03 -0.70
CA GLU A 178 20.04 -34.26 -1.38
C GLU A 178 19.16 -35.43 -0.94
N ARG A 179 17.90 -35.43 -1.39
CA ARG A 179 16.99 -36.56 -1.21
C ARG A 179 17.06 -37.43 -2.45
N ALA A 180 17.11 -38.75 -2.24
CA ALA A 180 16.87 -39.68 -3.32
C ALA A 180 15.42 -39.50 -3.79
N CYS A 181 15.24 -38.91 -4.98
CA CYS A 181 13.92 -38.77 -5.57
C CYS A 181 13.39 -40.17 -5.88
N ALA A 182 12.25 -40.52 -5.29
CA ALA A 182 11.43 -41.60 -5.83
C ALA A 182 10.95 -41.14 -7.21
N CYS A 183 11.04 -42.01 -8.20
CA CYS A 183 10.53 -41.71 -9.53
C CYS A 183 9.02 -41.47 -9.42
N ASP A 184 8.61 -40.23 -9.63
CA ASP A 184 7.21 -39.83 -9.72
C ASP A 184 6.99 -39.15 -11.08
N PRO A 185 6.85 -39.93 -12.16
CA PRO A 185 6.57 -39.41 -13.49
C PRO A 185 5.34 -38.50 -13.56
N GLU A 186 4.39 -38.62 -12.62
CA GLU A 186 3.19 -37.77 -12.57
C GLU A 186 3.51 -36.35 -12.08
N ALA A 187 4.58 -36.16 -11.31
CA ALA A 187 5.04 -34.86 -10.82
C ALA A 187 5.93 -34.12 -11.83
N GLU A 188 6.50 -34.83 -12.81
CA GLU A 188 7.36 -34.26 -13.85
C GLU A 188 6.55 -33.86 -15.09
N TRP A 189 5.72 -32.83 -14.94
CA TRP A 189 4.77 -32.40 -15.98
C TRP A 189 5.42 -32.04 -17.33
N TRP A 190 6.71 -31.72 -17.36
CA TRP A 190 7.48 -31.40 -18.58
C TRP A 190 8.10 -32.63 -19.25
N ARG A 191 7.82 -33.84 -18.76
CA ARG A 191 8.32 -35.12 -19.28
C ARG A 191 7.17 -36.06 -19.64
N SER A 192 7.35 -36.79 -20.73
CA SER A 192 6.51 -37.93 -21.10
C SER A 192 7.37 -39.18 -21.11
N TYR A 193 7.18 -40.04 -20.10
CA TYR A 193 7.90 -41.31 -19.98
C TYR A 193 7.34 -42.34 -20.95
N VAL A 194 8.23 -42.96 -21.72
CA VAL A 194 7.90 -44.06 -22.63
C VAL A 194 8.33 -45.41 -22.03
N ALA A 195 9.31 -45.39 -21.11
CA ALA A 195 9.74 -46.54 -20.33
C ALA A 195 10.10 -46.11 -18.91
N ASP A 196 9.96 -47.03 -17.95
CA ASP A 196 10.11 -46.83 -16.50
C ASP A 196 11.40 -47.44 -15.92
N SER A 197 12.35 -47.81 -16.79
CA SER A 197 13.65 -48.35 -16.37
C SER A 197 14.75 -48.16 -17.43
N PRO A 198 16.03 -47.99 -17.02
CA PRO A 198 17.16 -47.89 -17.94
C PRO A 198 17.31 -49.09 -18.88
N GLU A 199 16.93 -50.29 -18.43
CA GLU A 199 17.01 -51.51 -19.24
C GLU A 199 16.02 -51.48 -20.40
N GLN A 200 14.80 -51.00 -20.16
CA GLN A 200 13.80 -50.82 -21.23
C GLN A 200 14.24 -49.75 -22.22
N CYS A 201 14.89 -48.68 -21.74
CA CYS A 201 15.41 -47.61 -22.58
C CYS A 201 16.45 -48.04 -23.61
N GLN A 202 17.17 -49.13 -23.35
CA GLN A 202 18.18 -49.65 -24.28
C GLN A 202 17.57 -50.38 -25.48
N VAL A 203 16.32 -50.81 -25.38
CA VAL A 203 15.67 -51.69 -26.38
C VAL A 203 14.43 -51.07 -27.02
N ILE A 204 13.89 -50.00 -26.43
CA ILE A 204 12.73 -49.30 -26.94
C ILE A 204 13.12 -48.35 -28.07
N ASP A 205 12.29 -48.29 -29.11
CA ASP A 205 12.46 -47.41 -30.27
C ASP A 205 11.24 -46.49 -30.37
N PHE A 206 11.45 -45.19 -30.20
CA PHE A 206 10.42 -44.17 -30.26
C PHE A 206 10.99 -42.86 -30.80
N ILE A 207 10.09 -42.00 -31.29
CA ILE A 207 10.44 -40.67 -31.79
C ILE A 207 9.75 -39.65 -30.91
N CYS A 208 10.49 -38.63 -30.50
CA CYS A 208 9.94 -37.52 -29.74
C CYS A 208 9.11 -36.58 -30.62
N PRO A 209 7.98 -36.06 -30.11
CA PRO A 209 7.23 -34.99 -30.77
C PRO A 209 8.12 -33.79 -31.13
N GLU A 210 7.67 -32.96 -32.08
CA GLU A 210 8.39 -31.72 -32.40
C GLU A 210 8.57 -30.83 -31.16
N ASN A 211 9.72 -30.16 -31.06
CA ASN A 211 10.12 -29.31 -29.93
C ASN A 211 10.21 -30.05 -28.58
N THR A 212 10.46 -31.36 -28.61
CA THR A 212 10.86 -32.15 -27.44
C THR A 212 12.12 -32.94 -27.74
N GLU A 213 12.91 -33.25 -26.72
CA GLU A 213 14.18 -33.97 -26.84
C GLU A 213 14.14 -35.28 -26.05
N TYR A 214 14.95 -36.26 -26.48
CA TYR A 214 15.11 -37.51 -25.74
C TYR A 214 15.77 -37.24 -24.39
N PHE A 215 15.19 -37.81 -23.32
CA PHE A 215 15.84 -37.89 -22.01
C PHE A 215 15.95 -39.34 -21.56
N GLY A 216 16.97 -39.62 -20.73
CA GLY A 216 17.13 -40.89 -20.05
C GLY A 216 17.82 -40.70 -18.71
N ASN A 217 17.24 -41.26 -17.65
CA ASN A 217 17.74 -41.15 -16.28
C ASN A 217 17.53 -42.48 -15.53
N ALA A 218 17.76 -42.50 -14.23
CA ALA A 218 17.58 -43.70 -13.41
C ALA A 218 16.11 -44.17 -13.32
N CYS A 219 15.16 -43.31 -13.64
CA CYS A 219 13.72 -43.57 -13.63
C CYS A 219 13.18 -44.10 -14.96
N GLY A 220 13.95 -44.03 -16.04
CA GLY A 220 13.51 -44.44 -17.37
C GLY A 220 13.91 -43.45 -18.45
N CYS A 221 13.11 -43.36 -19.50
CA CYS A 221 13.37 -42.49 -20.64
C CYS A 221 12.08 -42.12 -21.34
N GLY A 222 12.17 -41.06 -22.12
CA GLY A 222 11.07 -40.56 -22.89
C GLY A 222 11.45 -39.28 -23.58
N CYS A 223 10.50 -38.36 -23.64
CA CYS A 223 10.68 -37.05 -24.25
C CYS A 223 10.45 -35.96 -23.21
N GLU A 224 11.29 -34.93 -23.23
CA GLU A 224 11.17 -33.76 -22.38
C GLU A 224 11.06 -32.50 -23.22
N GLN A 225 10.24 -31.55 -22.76
CA GLN A 225 10.17 -30.23 -23.38
C GLN A 225 11.10 -29.24 -22.68
N ASP A 226 11.30 -28.06 -23.29
CA ASP A 226 12.15 -27.01 -22.75
C ASP A 226 11.66 -26.51 -21.37
N ALA A 227 12.59 -26.31 -20.45
CA ALA A 227 12.31 -25.88 -19.07
C ALA A 227 11.73 -24.45 -18.98
N SER A 228 11.87 -23.63 -20.03
CA SER A 228 11.25 -22.31 -20.12
C SER A 228 9.73 -22.36 -20.34
N CYS A 229 9.18 -23.52 -20.69
CA CYS A 229 7.74 -23.68 -20.75
C CYS A 229 7.15 -23.59 -19.33
N PRO A 230 6.03 -22.88 -19.12
CA PRO A 230 5.29 -22.92 -17.87
C PRO A 230 4.40 -24.18 -17.79
N GLU A 231 4.09 -24.64 -16.58
CA GLU A 231 3.19 -25.79 -16.37
C GLU A 231 1.78 -25.52 -16.92
N TYR A 232 1.29 -24.29 -16.75
CA TYR A 232 -0.04 -23.87 -17.18
C TYR A 232 0.01 -22.60 -18.03
N PHE A 233 -0.79 -22.57 -19.10
CA PHE A 233 -1.16 -21.35 -19.79
C PHE A 233 -2.64 -21.04 -19.51
N ASN A 234 -2.91 -19.86 -18.94
CA ASN A 234 -4.26 -19.40 -18.70
C ASN A 234 -4.77 -18.61 -19.92
N CYS A 235 -5.77 -19.15 -20.58
CA CYS A 235 -6.39 -18.60 -21.78
C CYS A 235 -7.82 -18.10 -21.53
N MET A 236 -8.19 -17.89 -20.26
CA MET A 236 -9.41 -17.20 -19.86
C MET A 236 -9.42 -15.76 -20.38
N PRO A 237 -10.60 -15.24 -20.81
CA PRO A 237 -10.76 -13.81 -21.04
C PRO A 237 -10.32 -12.99 -19.82
N PRO A 238 -9.64 -11.84 -20.00
CA PRO A 238 -9.48 -11.09 -21.25
C PRO A 238 -8.25 -11.46 -22.09
N GLU A 239 -7.48 -12.49 -21.73
CA GLU A 239 -6.21 -12.83 -22.38
C GLU A 239 -6.33 -14.14 -23.17
N PRO A 240 -6.91 -14.12 -24.39
CA PRO A 240 -6.97 -15.31 -25.23
C PRO A 240 -5.58 -15.68 -25.75
N CYS A 241 -5.23 -16.96 -25.64
CA CYS A 241 -3.98 -17.48 -26.19
C CYS A 241 -4.11 -17.97 -27.64
N ASP A 242 -2.98 -18.01 -28.34
CA ASP A 242 -2.80 -18.85 -29.53
C ASP A 242 -2.43 -20.28 -29.10
N VAL A 243 -3.45 -21.12 -28.90
CA VAL A 243 -3.29 -22.48 -28.37
C VAL A 243 -2.45 -23.37 -29.30
N GLU A 244 -2.58 -23.20 -30.62
CA GLU A 244 -1.83 -24.00 -31.60
C GLU A 244 -0.34 -23.66 -31.52
N ALA A 245 0.00 -22.38 -31.46
CA ALA A 245 1.39 -21.94 -31.28
C ALA A 245 1.96 -22.37 -29.91
N ILE A 246 1.16 -22.33 -28.84
CA ILE A 246 1.59 -22.78 -27.51
C ILE A 246 1.88 -24.28 -27.52
N GLN A 247 0.95 -25.10 -28.01
CA GLN A 247 1.12 -26.56 -28.02
C GLN A 247 2.23 -27.01 -28.97
N ALA A 248 2.48 -26.28 -30.05
CA ALA A 248 3.64 -26.54 -30.90
C ALA A 248 4.96 -26.31 -30.14
N ARG A 249 5.04 -25.30 -29.27
CA ARG A 249 6.26 -24.95 -28.53
C ARG A 249 6.41 -25.71 -27.21
N CYS A 250 5.32 -25.92 -26.49
CA CYS A 250 5.25 -26.49 -25.14
C CYS A 250 4.18 -27.59 -25.10
N PRO A 251 4.42 -28.74 -25.78
CA PRO A 251 3.40 -29.77 -26.02
C PRO A 251 2.89 -30.47 -24.75
N TYR A 252 3.60 -30.38 -23.63
CA TYR A 252 3.22 -30.97 -22.33
C TYR A 252 2.65 -29.96 -21.35
N SER A 253 2.66 -28.66 -21.65
CA SER A 253 2.02 -27.64 -20.83
C SER A 253 0.49 -27.73 -20.90
N GLN A 254 -0.19 -27.55 -19.76
CA GLN A 254 -1.64 -27.59 -19.70
C GLN A 254 -2.27 -26.25 -20.09
N ILE A 255 -3.37 -26.31 -20.84
CA ILE A 255 -4.17 -25.12 -21.20
C ILE A 255 -5.38 -25.04 -20.27
N VAL A 256 -5.51 -23.92 -19.58
CA VAL A 256 -6.64 -23.61 -18.70
C VAL A 256 -7.50 -22.53 -19.37
N TYR A 257 -8.83 -22.69 -19.34
CA TYR A 257 -9.81 -21.80 -19.99
C TYR A 257 -10.86 -21.28 -19.04
#